data_AF-A0A1J3HXF0-F1
#
_entry.id   AF-A0A1J3HXF0-F1
#
_cell.length_a   1.000
_cell.length_b   1.000
_cell.length_c   1.000
_cell.angle_alpha   90.00
_cell.angle_beta   90.00
_cell.angle_gamma   90.00
#
_symmetry.space_group_name_H-M   'P 1'
#
loop_
_entity.id
_entity.type
_entity.pdbx_description
1 polymer ?
#
loop_
_entity_poly.entity_id
_entity_poly.type
_entity_poly.pdbx_seq_one_letter_code
_entity_poly.pdbx_strand_id
1 'polypeptide(L)'
;GRTALHIASCEGHYDVVKVLLSRRANIDARDRWGSTAAVDAKYYGNVEVYNLLKARGAKAPKTRKTPMTVGNPKEVPEYELNPLELQVRKVDGISKGTYQVAKWNGTRVSVKISDKDSYSDPERVNAFTHELTLLAKARHPNIVQFVGAVTQNLPMMIVVE
;
A
#
# COMPACT_ATOMS: atom_id res chain seq x y z
N GLY A 1 5.48 -4.26 7.25
CA GLY A 1 4.52 -5.36 7.50
C GLY A 1 3.74 -5.08 8.77
N ARG A 2 2.57 -5.71 8.98
CA ARG A 2 1.78 -5.50 10.21
C ARG A 2 2.58 -5.95 11.44
N THR A 3 2.58 -5.11 12.46
CA THR A 3 3.25 -5.39 13.75
C THR A 3 2.22 -5.81 14.80
N ALA A 4 2.68 -6.37 15.93
CA ALA A 4 1.80 -6.64 17.07
C ALA A 4 1.02 -5.39 17.52
N LEU A 5 1.62 -4.20 17.39
CA LEU A 5 0.97 -2.93 17.71
C LEU A 5 -0.19 -2.61 16.76
N HIS A 6 -0.11 -2.97 15.47
CA HIS A 6 -1.21 -2.80 14.53
C HIS A 6 -2.40 -3.68 14.93
N ILE A 7 -2.13 -4.96 15.21
CA ILE A 7 -3.17 -5.94 15.56
C ILE A 7 -3.86 -5.53 16.87
N ALA A 8 -3.08 -5.26 17.93
CA ALA A 8 -3.64 -4.83 19.21
C ALA A 8 -4.46 -3.52 19.09
N SER A 9 -4.07 -2.64 18.16
CA SER A 9 -4.79 -1.38 17.92
C SER A 9 -6.07 -1.56 17.12
N CYS A 10 -6.07 -2.49 16.15
CA CYS A 10 -7.23 -2.92 15.37
C CYS A 10 -8.29 -3.59 16.26
N GLU A 11 -7.87 -4.41 17.22
CA GLU A 11 -8.76 -5.15 18.12
C GLU A 11 -9.13 -4.36 19.41
N GLY A 12 -8.62 -3.13 19.57
CA GLY A 12 -8.95 -2.28 20.72
C GLY A 12 -8.34 -2.72 22.05
N HIS A 13 -7.30 -3.56 22.02
CA HIS A 13 -6.65 -4.13 23.21
C HIS A 13 -5.75 -3.11 23.91
N TYR A 14 -6.35 -2.19 24.67
CA TYR A 14 -5.68 -1.07 25.33
C TYR A 14 -4.46 -1.47 26.16
N ASP A 15 -4.61 -2.47 27.03
CA ASP A 15 -3.52 -2.91 27.92
C ASP A 15 -2.35 -3.52 27.15
N VAL A 16 -2.65 -4.29 26.10
CA VAL A 16 -1.63 -4.85 25.21
C VAL A 16 -0.87 -3.72 24.51
N VAL A 17 -1.57 -2.71 24.00
CA VAL A 17 -0.95 -1.52 23.39
C VAL A 17 -0.04 -0.82 24.39
N LYS A 18 -0.48 -0.64 25.63
CA LYS A 18 0.33 0.00 26.69
C LYS A 18 1.62 -0.78 26.98
N VAL A 19 1.54 -2.11 27.04
CA VAL A 19 2.71 -2.99 27.23
C VAL A 19 3.64 -2.94 26.02
N LEU A 20 3.12 -2.98 24.80
CA LEU A 20 3.94 -2.90 23.59
C LEU A 20 4.71 -1.57 23.53
N LEU A 21 4.05 -0.45 23.86
CA LEU A 21 4.69 0.86 23.92
C LEU A 21 5.73 0.95 25.04
N SER A 22 5.50 0.35 26.20
CA SER A 22 6.50 0.32 27.29
C SER A 22 7.75 -0.49 26.91
N ARG A 23 7.58 -1.50 26.05
CA ARG A 23 8.67 -2.28 25.44
C ARG A 23 9.29 -1.63 24.21
N ARG A 24 9.07 -0.32 23.99
CA ARG A 24 9.63 0.47 22.88
C ARG A 24 9.21 -0.04 21.49
N ALA A 25 7.99 -0.59 21.36
CA ALA A 25 7.44 -0.87 20.04
C ALA A 25 7.44 0.40 19.18
N ASN A 26 7.82 0.27 17.91
CA ASN A 26 7.84 1.39 16.98
C ASN A 26 6.40 1.88 16.71
N ILE A 27 6.05 3.02 17.30
CA ILE A 27 4.72 3.64 17.22
C ILE A 27 4.37 4.15 15.82
N ASP A 28 5.38 4.52 15.04
CA ASP A 28 5.27 5.02 13.67
C ASP A 28 5.53 3.91 12.63
N ALA A 29 5.61 2.64 13.06
CA ALA A 29 5.75 1.52 12.15
C ALA A 29 4.62 1.54 11.12
N ARG A 30 4.98 1.30 9.86
CA ARG A 30 4.03 1.21 8.76
C ARG A 30 3.83 -0.23 8.33
N ASP A 31 2.57 -0.62 8.18
CA ASP A 31 2.26 -1.87 7.52
C ASP A 31 2.49 -1.79 6.01
N ARG A 32 2.15 -2.87 5.28
CA ARG A 32 2.35 -2.96 3.84
C ARG A 32 1.51 -1.97 3.03
N TRP A 33 0.46 -1.42 3.65
CA TRP A 33 -0.43 -0.43 3.04
C TRP A 33 -0.07 1.00 3.45
N GLY A 34 0.98 1.18 4.27
CA GLY A 34 1.39 2.48 4.77
C GLY A 34 0.56 2.96 5.96
N SER A 35 -0.33 2.12 6.51
CA SER A 35 -1.10 2.42 7.72
C SER A 35 -0.19 2.39 8.95
N THR A 36 -0.54 3.16 9.97
CA THR A 36 0.08 3.09 11.30
C THR A 36 -0.92 2.51 12.30
N ALA A 37 -0.43 2.00 13.42
CA ALA A 37 -1.29 1.50 14.49
C ALA A 37 -2.37 2.51 14.94
N ALA A 38 -2.06 3.81 14.92
CA ALA A 38 -3.04 4.86 15.25
C ALA A 38 -4.15 4.98 14.19
N VAL A 39 -3.82 4.82 12.91
CA VAL A 39 -4.84 4.82 11.84
C VAL A 39 -5.72 3.59 11.95
N ASP A 40 -5.13 2.42 12.22
CA ASP A 40 -5.89 1.20 12.44
C ASP A 40 -6.87 1.38 13.63
N ALA A 41 -6.42 1.87 14.79
CA ALA A 41 -7.30 2.14 15.93
C ALA A 41 -8.44 3.10 15.58
N LYS A 42 -8.14 4.19 14.85
CA LYS A 42 -9.17 5.15 14.44
C LYS A 42 -10.19 4.53 13.48
N TYR A 43 -9.71 3.75 12.51
CA TYR A 43 -10.55 3.12 11.49
C TYR A 43 -11.54 2.13 12.11
N TYR A 44 -11.06 1.29 13.05
CA TYR A 44 -11.88 0.31 13.75
C TYR A 44 -12.70 0.91 14.92
N GLY A 45 -12.68 2.23 15.12
CA GLY A 45 -13.48 2.89 16.15
C GLY A 45 -12.94 2.73 17.58
N ASN A 46 -11.70 2.26 17.75
CA ASN A 46 -11.05 2.08 19.05
C ASN A 46 -10.50 3.41 19.57
N VAL A 47 -11.41 4.30 19.95
CA VAL A 47 -11.10 5.69 20.32
C VAL A 47 -10.10 5.79 21.47
N GLU A 48 -10.21 4.93 22.48
CA GLU A 48 -9.30 4.92 23.63
C GLU A 48 -7.86 4.60 23.24
N VAL A 49 -7.68 3.57 22.39
CA VAL A 49 -6.38 3.19 21.86
C VAL A 49 -5.81 4.27 20.95
N TYR A 50 -6.63 4.85 20.08
CA TYR A 50 -6.22 5.96 19.23
C TYR A 50 -5.73 7.15 20.05
N ASN A 51 -6.47 7.52 21.09
CA ASN A 51 -6.10 8.61 21.99
C ASN A 51 -4.81 8.31 22.75
N LEU A 52 -4.61 7.06 23.23
CA LEU A 52 -3.37 6.63 23.86
C LEU A 52 -2.18 6.76 22.90
N LEU A 53 -2.30 6.25 21.67
CA LEU A 53 -1.23 6.32 20.66
C LEU A 53 -0.91 7.78 20.32
N LYS A 54 -1.93 8.63 20.12
CA LYS A 54 -1.76 10.06 19.87
C LYS A 54 -1.06 10.77 21.04
N ALA A 55 -1.45 10.47 22.28
CA ALA A 55 -0.80 11.02 23.48
C ALA A 55 0.67 10.59 23.62
N ARG A 56 1.04 9.43 23.06
CA ARG A 56 2.41 8.92 23.02
C ARG A 56 3.20 9.37 21.79
N GLY A 57 2.67 10.33 21.03
CA GLY A 57 3.37 10.96 19.91
C GLY A 57 3.21 10.26 18.56
N ALA A 58 2.23 9.36 18.41
CA ALA A 58 1.95 8.73 17.12
C ALA A 58 1.65 9.78 16.06
N LYS A 59 2.35 9.72 14.93
CA LYS A 59 2.13 10.65 13.82
C LYS A 59 0.96 10.18 12.96
N ALA A 60 0.11 11.12 12.56
CA ALA A 60 -0.82 10.87 11.49
C ALA A 60 -0.02 10.59 10.20
N PRO A 61 -0.29 9.51 9.46
CA PRO A 61 0.43 9.23 8.24
C PRO A 61 0.16 10.34 7.23
N LYS A 62 1.24 10.85 6.63
CA LYS A 62 1.18 11.71 5.45
C LYS A 62 1.13 10.82 4.21
N THR A 63 0.07 10.03 4.03
CA THR A 63 -0.14 9.30 2.79
C THR A 63 -0.86 10.22 1.82
N ARG A 64 -0.26 10.47 0.64
CA ARG A 64 -1.02 11.01 -0.48
C ARG A 64 -1.96 9.91 -0.92
N LYS A 65 -3.26 10.11 -0.70
CA LYS A 65 -4.27 9.19 -1.16
C LYS A 65 -4.23 9.13 -2.68
N THR A 66 -4.25 7.92 -3.21
CA THR A 66 -4.49 7.67 -4.63
C THR A 66 -6.00 7.74 -4.89
N PRO A 67 -6.43 7.94 -6.14
CA PRO A 67 -7.84 7.83 -6.51
C PRO A 67 -8.45 6.45 -6.22
N MET A 68 -7.62 5.42 -6.08
CA MET A 68 -8.02 4.02 -5.84
C MET A 68 -7.82 3.59 -4.38
N THR A 69 -7.45 4.50 -3.48
CA THR A 69 -7.21 4.15 -2.07
C THR A 69 -8.53 3.81 -1.39
N VAL A 70 -8.63 2.61 -0.82
CA VAL A 70 -9.79 2.20 -0.03
C VAL A 70 -9.65 2.67 1.40
N GLY A 71 -10.78 2.95 2.06
CA GLY A 71 -10.79 3.33 3.47
C GLY A 71 -10.48 2.14 4.39
N ASN A 72 -10.88 0.94 3.98
CA ASN A 72 -10.79 -0.29 4.75
C ASN A 72 -9.61 -1.16 4.31
N PRO A 73 -8.71 -1.56 5.22
CA PRO A 73 -7.69 -2.55 4.90
C PRO A 73 -8.26 -3.89 4.37
N LYS A 74 -9.50 -4.27 4.74
CA LYS A 74 -10.16 -5.49 4.25
C LYS A 74 -10.68 -5.38 2.82
N GLU A 75 -10.85 -4.17 2.30
CA GLU A 75 -11.27 -3.92 0.91
C GLU A 75 -10.08 -3.82 -0.05
N VAL A 76 -8.85 -3.89 0.48
CA VAL A 76 -7.66 -3.85 -0.36
C VAL A 76 -7.62 -5.10 -1.23
N PRO A 77 -7.50 -4.97 -2.56
CA PRO A 77 -7.47 -6.13 -3.44
C PRO A 77 -6.29 -7.07 -3.16
N GLU A 78 -6.48 -8.37 -3.34
CA GLU A 78 -5.43 -9.38 -3.12
C GLU A 78 -4.21 -9.22 -4.04
N TYR A 79 -4.40 -8.60 -5.21
CA TYR A 79 -3.31 -8.28 -6.14
C TYR A 79 -2.45 -7.09 -5.70
N GLU A 80 -2.79 -6.42 -4.59
CA GLU A 80 -2.06 -5.24 -4.12
C GLU A 80 -0.66 -5.62 -3.62
N LEU A 81 0.36 -5.11 -4.30
CA LEU A 81 1.76 -5.30 -3.97
C LEU A 81 2.26 -4.23 -3.00
N ASN A 82 3.22 -4.61 -2.17
CA ASN A 82 3.94 -3.67 -1.33
C ASN A 82 5.00 -2.96 -2.18
N PRO A 83 4.95 -1.64 -2.38
CA PRO A 83 5.90 -0.94 -3.22
C PRO A 83 7.36 -1.03 -2.71
N LEU A 84 7.56 -1.25 -1.40
CA LEU A 84 8.89 -1.40 -0.82
C LEU A 84 9.57 -2.73 -1.20
N GLU A 85 8.81 -3.72 -1.68
CA GLU A 85 9.33 -5.00 -2.17
C GLU A 85 9.76 -4.93 -3.64
N LEU A 86 9.40 -3.85 -4.34
CA LEU A 86 9.75 -3.63 -5.75
C LEU A 86 11.09 -2.90 -5.87
N GLN A 87 12.10 -3.60 -6.36
CA GLN A 87 13.42 -3.02 -6.66
C GLN A 87 13.46 -2.58 -8.13
N VAL A 88 12.94 -1.39 -8.40
CA VAL A 88 12.94 -0.82 -9.76
C VAL A 88 14.35 -0.37 -10.13
N ARG A 89 14.89 -0.86 -11.25
CA ARG A 89 16.15 -0.33 -11.79
C ARG A 89 15.84 1.03 -12.41
N LYS A 90 16.37 2.11 -11.83
CA LYS A 90 16.36 3.43 -12.49
C LYS A 90 17.25 3.31 -13.74
N VAL A 91 16.63 3.23 -14.90
CA VAL A 91 17.34 3.38 -16.17
C VAL A 91 17.48 4.88 -16.40
N ASP A 92 18.73 5.35 -16.41
CA ASP A 92 19.04 6.73 -16.79
C ASP A 92 18.68 6.92 -18.26
N GLY A 93 17.60 7.64 -18.51
CA GLY A 93 17.19 8.09 -19.84
C GLY A 93 16.14 7.21 -20.52
N ILE A 94 14.98 7.85 -20.79
CA ILE A 94 13.93 7.46 -21.76
C ILE A 94 13.08 6.26 -21.25
N SER A 95 11.77 6.32 -21.04
CA SER A 95 10.70 7.17 -21.58
C SER A 95 9.47 7.14 -20.66
N LYS A 96 8.73 8.26 -20.65
CA LYS A 96 7.34 8.34 -20.16
C LYS A 96 6.52 7.17 -20.71
N GLY A 97 5.80 6.46 -19.85
CA GLY A 97 4.84 5.42 -20.24
C GLY A 97 5.40 4.03 -20.59
N THR A 98 6.69 3.79 -20.41
CA THR A 98 7.33 2.51 -20.78
C THR A 98 7.58 1.64 -19.55
N TYR A 99 7.25 0.35 -19.64
CA TYR A 99 7.52 -0.63 -18.59
C TYR A 99 8.99 -0.59 -18.17
N GLN A 100 9.25 -0.52 -16.87
CA GLN A 100 10.58 -0.55 -16.28
C GLN A 100 10.87 -1.93 -15.72
N VAL A 101 12.10 -2.42 -15.92
CA VAL A 101 12.51 -3.70 -15.33
C VAL A 101 12.73 -3.51 -13.82
N ALA A 102 12.05 -4.32 -13.03
CA ALA A 102 12.22 -4.39 -11.59
C ALA A 102 12.48 -5.83 -11.13
N LYS A 103 12.81 -5.98 -9.85
CA LYS A 103 12.75 -7.26 -9.16
C LYS A 103 11.69 -7.24 -8.09
N TRP A 104 10.87 -8.28 -8.04
CA TRP A 104 9.92 -8.53 -6.96
C TRP A 104 10.24 -9.90 -6.36
N ASN A 105 10.59 -9.94 -5.08
CA ASN A 105 10.98 -11.17 -4.37
C ASN A 105 12.06 -12.01 -5.09
N GLY A 106 12.97 -11.35 -5.80
CA GLY A 106 14.04 -12.01 -6.58
C GLY A 106 13.67 -12.33 -8.02
N THR A 107 12.39 -12.42 -8.36
CA THR A 107 11.89 -12.60 -9.72
C THR A 107 11.97 -11.31 -10.51
N ARG A 108 12.44 -11.39 -11.76
CA ARG A 108 12.48 -10.24 -12.68
C ARG A 108 11.06 -9.98 -13.18
N VAL A 109 10.62 -8.74 -13.09
CA VAL A 109 9.27 -8.30 -13.49
C VAL A 109 9.35 -6.99 -14.27
N SER A 110 8.30 -6.70 -15.03
CA SER A 110 8.10 -5.44 -15.76
C SER A 110 7.06 -4.58 -15.03
N VAL A 111 7.41 -3.34 -14.72
CA VAL A 111 6.58 -2.42 -13.93
C VAL A 111 6.18 -1.21 -14.77
N LYS A 112 4.89 -1.03 -15.02
CA LYS A 112 4.33 0.18 -15.59
C LYS A 112 4.01 1.16 -14.47
N ILE A 113 4.72 2.29 -14.43
CA ILE A 113 4.53 3.32 -13.41
C ILE A 113 3.66 4.44 -13.99
N SER A 114 2.59 4.80 -13.28
CA SER A 114 1.73 5.92 -13.64
C SER A 114 2.34 7.25 -13.19
N ASP A 115 2.32 8.25 -14.07
CA ASP A 115 2.83 9.59 -13.80
C ASP A 115 2.07 10.33 -12.68
N LYS A 116 2.72 11.32 -12.06
CA LYS A 116 2.13 12.12 -10.98
C LYS A 116 0.93 12.95 -11.41
N ASP A 117 0.92 13.41 -12.65
CA ASP A 117 -0.18 14.24 -13.20
C ASP A 117 -1.40 13.39 -13.56
N SER A 118 -1.21 12.08 -13.72
CA SER A 118 -2.28 11.14 -14.06
C SER A 118 -3.24 10.86 -12.90
N TYR A 119 -2.94 11.31 -11.69
CA TYR A 119 -3.79 11.08 -10.51
C TYR A 119 -4.91 12.10 -10.37
N SER A 120 -4.80 13.25 -11.03
CA SER A 120 -5.80 14.31 -11.00
C SER A 120 -6.75 14.26 -12.19
N ASP A 121 -6.37 13.54 -13.25
CA ASP A 121 -7.12 13.41 -14.50
C ASP A 121 -8.01 12.15 -14.47
N PRO A 122 -9.35 12.30 -14.40
CA PRO A 122 -10.27 11.16 -14.34
C PRO A 122 -10.16 10.20 -15.52
N GLU A 123 -9.82 10.68 -16.72
CA GLU A 123 -9.69 9.81 -17.90
C GLU A 123 -8.51 8.87 -17.76
N ARG A 124 -7.37 9.37 -17.27
CA ARG A 124 -6.18 8.56 -17.02
C ARG A 124 -6.36 7.57 -15.88
N VAL A 125 -7.06 7.99 -14.81
CA VAL A 125 -7.42 7.08 -13.70
C VAL A 125 -8.34 5.96 -14.20
N ASN A 126 -9.33 6.29 -15.02
CA ASN A 126 -10.24 5.30 -15.62
C ASN A 126 -9.50 4.36 -16.58
N ALA A 127 -8.61 4.88 -17.42
CA ALA A 127 -7.79 4.07 -18.31
C ALA A 127 -6.91 3.08 -17.54
N PHE A 128 -6.24 3.55 -16.48
CA PHE A 128 -5.45 2.70 -15.58
C PHE A 128 -6.32 1.64 -14.90
N THR A 129 -7.48 2.03 -14.37
CA THR A 129 -8.41 1.12 -13.70
C THR A 129 -8.96 0.07 -14.66
N HIS A 130 -9.26 0.46 -15.90
CA HIS A 130 -9.73 -0.45 -16.94
C HIS A 130 -8.66 -1.48 -17.32
N GLU A 131 -7.43 -1.02 -17.58
CA GLU A 131 -6.28 -1.89 -17.87
C GLU A 131 -6.03 -2.88 -16.73
N LEU A 132 -5.99 -2.40 -15.48
CA LEU A 132 -5.84 -3.24 -14.29
C LEU A 132 -6.95 -4.28 -14.18
N THR A 133 -8.20 -3.88 -14.43
CA THR A 133 -9.36 -4.77 -14.36
C THR A 133 -9.27 -5.88 -15.42
N LEU A 134 -8.84 -5.54 -16.63
CA LEU A 134 -8.64 -6.53 -17.68
C LEU A 134 -7.54 -7.54 -17.29
N LEU A 135 -6.40 -7.07 -16.79
CA LEU A 135 -5.29 -7.93 -16.36
C LEU A 135 -5.68 -8.83 -15.18
N ALA A 136 -6.41 -8.28 -14.20
CA ALA A 136 -6.87 -9.03 -13.04
C ALA A 136 -7.91 -10.10 -13.42
N LYS A 137 -8.83 -9.80 -14.35
CA LYS A 137 -9.85 -10.76 -14.82
C LYS A 137 -9.30 -11.82 -15.76
N ALA A 138 -8.36 -11.44 -16.62
CA ALA A 138 -7.71 -12.35 -17.57
C ALA A 138 -6.56 -13.15 -16.93
N ARG A 139 -6.35 -13.02 -15.61
CA ARG A 139 -5.27 -13.71 -14.88
C ARG A 139 -5.39 -15.22 -15.07
N HIS A 140 -4.52 -15.75 -15.92
CA HIS A 140 -4.45 -17.18 -16.23
C HIS A 140 -2.99 -17.62 -16.21
N PRO A 141 -2.64 -18.75 -15.56
CA PRO A 141 -1.26 -19.19 -15.36
C PRO A 141 -0.41 -19.23 -16.63
N ASN A 142 -1.05 -19.45 -17.78
CA ASN A 142 -0.38 -19.62 -19.08
C ASN A 142 -0.64 -18.49 -20.10
N ILE A 143 -1.39 -17.43 -19.76
CA ILE A 143 -1.82 -16.41 -20.75
C ILE A 143 -1.47 -14.99 -20.28
N VAL A 144 -1.68 -14.68 -19.00
CA VAL A 144 -1.46 -13.32 -18.50
C VAL A 144 -0.50 -13.38 -17.33
N GLN A 145 0.69 -12.84 -17.57
CA GLN A 145 1.77 -12.61 -16.62
C GLN A 145 1.44 -11.53 -15.60
N PHE A 146 0.21 -11.48 -15.06
CA PHE A 146 -0.18 -10.47 -14.08
C PHE A 146 0.28 -10.88 -12.68
N VAL A 147 1.27 -10.16 -12.17
CA VAL A 147 1.84 -10.37 -10.84
C VAL A 147 1.00 -9.62 -9.81
N GLY A 148 0.70 -8.35 -10.07
CA GLY A 148 -0.11 -7.51 -9.20
C GLY A 148 -0.04 -6.03 -9.55
N ALA A 149 -0.50 -5.18 -8.64
CA ALA A 149 -0.48 -3.72 -8.83
C ALA A 149 -0.23 -3.00 -7.52
N VAL A 150 0.23 -1.75 -7.60
CA VAL A 150 0.27 -0.82 -6.47
C VAL A 150 -0.78 0.25 -6.74
N THR A 151 -1.87 0.21 -5.99
CA THR A 151 -3.01 1.12 -6.12
C THR A 151 -3.24 1.94 -4.86
N GLN A 152 -2.80 1.47 -3.69
CA GLN A 152 -3.00 2.13 -2.40
C GLN A 152 -1.91 3.16 -2.09
N ASN A 153 -0.79 3.11 -2.81
CA ASN A 153 0.36 3.98 -2.60
C ASN A 153 0.81 4.65 -3.90
N LEU A 154 1.46 5.80 -3.76
CA LEU A 154 2.09 6.48 -4.89
C LEU A 154 3.56 6.09 -5.05
N PRO A 155 4.05 6.01 -6.30
CA PRO A 155 3.27 6.12 -7.54
C PRO A 155 2.44 4.85 -7.80
N MET A 156 1.29 4.98 -8.47
CA MET A 156 0.51 3.80 -8.87
C MET A 156 1.27 2.98 -9.90
N MET A 157 1.23 1.66 -9.79
CA MET A 157 1.99 0.75 -10.65
C MET A 157 1.17 -0.47 -11.07
N ILE A 158 1.42 -0.98 -12.27
CA ILE A 158 1.00 -2.31 -12.69
C ILE A 158 2.25 -3.16 -12.88
N VAL A 159 2.27 -4.35 -12.29
CA VAL A 159 3.41 -5.27 -12.33
C VAL A 159 3.00 -6.52 -13.10
N VAL A 160 3.75 -6.78 -14.17
CA VAL A 160 3.64 -7.99 -14.98
C VAL A 160 4.98 -8.73 -14.97
N GLU A 161 4.98 -10.03 -15.19
CA GLU A 161 6.21 -10.83 -15.33
C GLU A 161 6.98 -10.47 -16.61
#